data_AF-A0A7W5D9W4-F1
#
_entry.id   AF-A0A7W5D9W4-F1
#
_cell.length_a   1.000
_cell.length_b   1.000
_cell.length_c   1.000
_cell.angle_alpha   90.00
_cell.angle_beta   90.00
_cell.angle_gamma   90.00
#
_symmetry.space_group_name_H-M   'P 1'
#
loop_
_entity.id
_entity.type
_entity.pdbx_description
1 polymer ?
#
loop_
_entity_poly.entity_id
_entity_poly.type
_entity_poly.pdbx_seq_one_letter_code
_entity_poly.pdbx_strand_id
1 'polypeptide(L)' 'MPDKQAAMQLHAEVTVTEDDEVRYWMDTLGVTEEALRRAVADAGTRPCDVRDYLGAPPGNAM' A
#
# COMPACT_ATOMS: atom_id res chain seq x y z
N MET A 1 -1.91 22.53 -12.67
CA MET A 1 -1.51 21.73 -11.48
C MET A 1 -0.75 20.50 -11.95
N PRO A 2 0.58 20.53 -12.17
CA PRO A 2 1.33 19.34 -12.49
C PRO A 2 2.17 18.95 -11.28
N ASP A 3 1.68 18.05 -10.41
CA ASP A 3 2.56 17.47 -9.39
C ASP A 3 2.08 16.13 -8.81
N LYS A 4 0.78 15.84 -8.84
CA LYS A 4 0.26 14.60 -8.22
C LYS A 4 0.70 13.29 -8.90
N GLN A 5 1.15 13.35 -10.15
CA GLN A 5 1.59 12.17 -10.92
C GLN A 5 3.11 11.90 -10.86
N ALA A 6 3.91 12.85 -10.37
CA ALA A 6 5.35 12.66 -10.19
C ALA A 6 5.67 11.95 -8.85
N ALA A 7 4.91 12.25 -7.79
CA ALA A 7 4.98 11.51 -6.53
C ALA A 7 4.55 10.03 -6.66
N MET A 8 3.63 9.73 -7.59
CA MET A 8 3.20 8.36 -7.91
C MET A 8 4.28 7.52 -8.61
N GLN A 9 5.28 8.14 -9.24
CA GLN A 9 6.31 7.42 -9.99
C GLN A 9 7.60 7.18 -9.20
N LEU A 10 7.77 7.81 -8.03
CA LEU A 10 9.00 7.73 -7.22
C LEU A 10 8.90 6.83 -5.99
N HIS A 11 7.72 6.53 -5.45
CA HIS A 11 7.55 5.34 -4.59
C HIS A 11 7.25 4.13 -5.48
N ALA A 12 8.28 3.60 -6.12
CA ALA A 12 8.17 2.36 -6.90
C ALA A 12 7.71 1.18 -6.04
N GLU A 13 7.84 1.29 -4.72
CA GLU A 13 7.60 0.26 -3.73
C GLU A 13 6.90 0.83 -2.48
N VAL A 14 5.92 0.12 -1.93
CA VAL A 14 5.32 0.30 -0.61
C VAL A 14 6.31 -0.25 0.41
N THR A 15 7.10 0.64 0.98
CA THR A 15 8.06 0.27 2.01
C THR A 15 7.43 0.48 3.38
N VAL A 16 7.16 -0.61 4.10
CA VAL A 16 6.59 -0.57 5.46
C VAL A 16 7.65 -0.56 6.56
N THR A 17 8.91 -0.29 6.20
CA THR A 17 10.05 -0.22 7.12
C THR A 17 10.20 1.13 7.79
N GLU A 18 9.74 2.21 7.15
CA GLU A 18 9.78 3.56 7.70
C GLU A 18 8.40 4.02 8.17
N ASP A 19 8.32 4.52 9.40
CA ASP A 19 7.05 4.91 10.06
C ASP A 19 6.32 6.04 9.30
N ASP A 20 7.08 6.97 8.71
CA ASP A 20 6.55 8.05 7.87
C ASP A 20 5.91 7.52 6.58
N GLU A 21 6.52 6.51 5.96
CA GLU A 21 6.02 5.90 4.72
C GLU A 21 4.78 5.04 4.98
N VAL A 22 4.78 4.29 6.09
CA VAL A 22 3.60 3.58 6.58
C VAL A 22 2.44 4.57 6.81
N ARG A 23 2.69 5.71 7.48
CA ARG A 23 1.68 6.75 7.67
C ARG A 23 1.14 7.32 6.35
N TYR A 24 2.02 7.61 5.40
CA TYR A 24 1.63 8.09 4.09
C TYR A 24 0.72 7.11 3.35
N TRP A 25 1.07 5.81 3.35
CA TRP A 25 0.29 4.78 2.69
C TRP A 25 -1.01 4.45 3.43
N MET A 26 -1.02 4.49 4.76
CA MET A 26 -2.23 4.38 5.58
C MET A 26 -3.22 5.50 5.24
N ASP A 27 -2.77 6.75 5.15
CA ASP A 27 -3.62 7.89 4.79
C ASP A 27 -4.08 7.80 3.32
N THR A 28 -3.17 7.44 2.41
CA THR A 28 -3.42 7.35 0.97
C THR A 28 -4.41 6.24 0.61
N LEU A 29 -4.30 5.08 1.26
CA LEU A 29 -5.14 3.91 1.01
C LEU A 29 -6.33 3.83 1.98
N GLY A 30 -6.33 4.62 3.05
CA GLY A 30 -7.36 4.61 4.09
C GLY A 30 -7.37 3.32 4.91
N VAL A 31 -6.19 2.71 5.13
CA VAL A 31 -6.04 1.40 5.81
C VAL A 31 -5.23 1.52 7.08
N THR A 32 -5.30 0.47 7.92
CA THR A 32 -4.47 0.37 9.12
C THR A 32 -3.07 -0.16 8.79
N GLU A 33 -2.11 0.10 9.68
CA GLU A 33 -0.73 -0.39 9.56
C GLU A 33 -0.68 -1.91 9.40
N GLU A 34 -1.49 -2.65 10.18
CA GLU A 34 -1.58 -4.10 10.09
C GLU A 34 -2.07 -4.58 8.73
N ALA A 35 -3.10 -3.94 8.18
CA ALA A 35 -3.62 -4.27 6.85
C ALA A 35 -2.60 -3.94 5.76
N LEU A 36 -1.89 -2.81 5.88
CA LEU A 36 -0.84 -2.42 4.96
C LEU A 36 0.34 -3.42 5.00
N ARG A 37 0.84 -3.77 6.19
CA ARG A 37 1.94 -4.73 6.35
C ARG A 37 1.55 -6.12 5.85
N ARG A 38 0.31 -6.56 6.12
CA ARG A 38 -0.18 -7.84 5.61
C ARG A 38 -0.29 -7.85 4.10
N ALA A 39 -0.84 -6.79 3.52
CA ALA A 39 -0.93 -6.65 2.06
C ALA A 39 0.46 -6.61 1.41
N VAL A 40 1.44 -5.96 2.04
CA VAL A 40 2.84 -5.97 1.54
C VAL A 40 3.49 -7.35 1.68
N ALA A 41 3.18 -8.09 2.75
CA ALA A 41 3.70 -9.45 2.94
C ALA A 41 3.09 -10.47 1.96
N ASP A 42 1.79 -10.34 1.66
CA ASP A 42 1.06 -11.24 0.75
C ASP A 42 1.22 -10.87 -0.73
N ALA A 43 1.04 -9.59 -1.07
CA ALA A 43 1.00 -9.08 -2.45
C ALA A 43 2.36 -8.52 -2.92
N GLY A 44 3.28 -8.30 -1.98
CA GLY A 44 4.61 -7.74 -2.24
C GLY A 44 4.68 -6.23 -2.04
N THR A 45 5.85 -5.65 -2.29
CA THR A 45 6.11 -4.22 -2.12
C THR A 45 5.50 -3.36 -3.22
N ARG A 46 4.68 -3.88 -4.14
CA ARG A 46 4.15 -3.08 -5.24
C ARG A 46 2.84 -2.38 -4.86
N PRO A 47 2.73 -1.04 -4.99
CA PRO A 47 1.52 -0.32 -4.59
C PRO A 47 0.28 -0.71 -5.41
N CYS A 48 0.44 -1.14 -6.66
CA CYS A 48 -0.65 -1.70 -7.43
C CYS A 48 -1.18 -3.01 -6.83
N ASP A 49 -0.29 -3.93 -6.46
CA ASP A 49 -0.64 -5.23 -5.88
C ASP A 49 -1.20 -5.09 -4.46
N VAL A 50 -0.61 -4.21 -3.64
CA VAL A 50 -1.13 -3.87 -2.31
C VAL A 50 -2.53 -3.28 -2.41
N ARG A 51 -2.76 -2.35 -3.34
CA ARG A 51 -4.09 -1.76 -3.55
C ARG A 51 -5.09 -2.78 -4.10
N ASP A 52 -4.67 -3.68 -4.98
CA ASP A 52 -5.51 -4.76 -5.50
C ASP A 52 -5.89 -5.74 -4.38
N TYR A 53 -4.94 -6.11 -3.53
CA TYR A 53 -5.15 -6.94 -2.33
C TYR A 53 -6.11 -6.28 -1.33
N LEU A 54 -6.00 -4.96 -1.13
CA LEU A 54 -6.89 -4.20 -0.24
C LEU A 54 -8.28 -3.92 -0.88
N GLY A 55 -8.40 -4.02 -2.20
CA GLY A 55 -9.63 -3.85 -2.98
C GLY A 55 -10.34 -5.16 -3.36
N ALA A 56 -9.69 -6.30 -3.19
CA ALA A 56 -10.29 -7.62 -3.29
C ALA A 56 -10.63 -8.10 -1.86
N PRO A 57 -11.90 -8.48 -1.58
CA PRO A 57 -12.19 -9.14 -0.31
C PRO A 57 -11.38 -10.45 -0.26
N PRO A 58 -10.67 -10.76 0.84
CA PRO A 58 -10.20 -12.12 1.06
C PRO A 58 -11.42 -12.99 1.37
N GLY A 59 -12.12 -13.40 0.31
CA GLY A 59 -13.00 -14.54 0.35
C GLY A 59 -12.17 -15.79 0.55
N ASN A 60 -11.91 -16.12 1.82
CA ASN A 60 -11.79 -17.49 2.33
C ASN A 60 -10.57 -18.31 1.87
N ALA A 61 -9.60 -18.46 2.77
CA ALA A 61 -8.87 -19.72 2.93
C ALA A 61 -8.77 -20.04 4.43
N MET A 62 -9.80 -20.75 4.91
CA MET A 62 -9.80 -21.83 5.94
C MET A 62 -9.06 -21.59 7.25
#